data_AF-A0A821RJW8-F1
#
_entry.id   AF-A0A821RJW8-F1
#
_cell.length_a   1.000
_cell.length_b   1.000
_cell.length_c   1.000
_cell.angle_alpha   90.00
_cell.angle_beta   90.00
_cell.angle_gamma   90.00
#
_symmetry.space_group_name_H-M   'P 1'
#
loop_
_entity.id
_entity.type
_entity.pdbx_description
1 polymer ?
#
loop_
_entity_poly.entity_id
_entity_poly.type
_entity_poly.pdbx_seq_one_letter_code
_entity_poly.pdbx_strand_id
1 'polypeptide(L)'
;MKSLVLCVVMAVVVAAVPVPQREGAAYTKEAIKQAQSTYLIPKDAVIHKVEEGIELAAYESIPGNQKINLFEILGDQLPSEVINNLQTQVNHVGQQ
;
A
#
# COMPACT_ATOMS: atom_id res chain seq x y z
N MET A 1 -38.70 20.88 0.04
CA MET A 1 -37.88 20.46 -1.11
C MET A 1 -36.38 20.63 -0.87
N LYS A 2 -35.88 21.83 -0.56
CA LYS A 2 -34.44 22.08 -0.24
C LYS A 2 -33.85 21.17 0.84
N SER A 3 -34.59 20.91 1.93
CA SER A 3 -34.12 20.05 3.03
C SER A 3 -33.98 18.58 2.62
N LEU A 4 -34.82 18.10 1.70
CA LEU A 4 -34.79 16.71 1.25
C LEU A 4 -33.62 16.48 0.28
N VAL A 5 -33.33 17.47 -0.58
CA VAL A 5 -32.14 17.47 -1.43
C VAL A 5 -30.87 17.45 -0.59
N LEU A 6 -30.81 18.25 0.49
CA LEU A 6 -29.66 18.27 1.40
C LEU A 6 -29.43 16.90 2.06
N CYS A 7 -30.50 16.24 2.54
CA CYS A 7 -30.39 14.91 3.15
C CYS A 7 -29.92 13.84 2.15
N VAL A 8 -30.42 13.89 0.91
CA VAL A 8 -30.00 12.94 -0.14
C VAL A 8 -28.53 13.15 -0.51
N VAL A 9 -28.08 14.40 -0.67
CA VAL A 9 -26.67 14.71 -0.94
C VAL A 9 -25.77 14.22 0.20
N MET A 10 -26.18 14.43 1.45
CA MET A 10 -25.42 13.99 2.63
C MET A 10 -25.34 12.46 2.72
N ALA A 11 -26.41 11.74 2.38
CA ALA A 11 -26.41 10.27 2.34
C ALA A 11 -25.48 9.71 1.26
N VAL A 12 -25.42 10.34 0.08
CA VAL A 12 -24.51 9.94 -1.00
C VAL A 12 -23.04 10.16 -0.62
N VAL A 13 -22.73 11.27 0.08
CA VAL A 13 -21.37 11.55 0.57
C VAL A 13 -20.91 10.50 1.60
N VAL A 14 -21.80 10.06 2.49
CA VAL A 14 -21.49 9.00 3.48
C VAL A 14 -21.36 7.63 2.84
N ALA A 15 -22.03 7.35 1.71
CA ALA A 15 -21.84 6.10 0.98
C ALA A 15 -20.53 6.05 0.17
N ALA A 16 -19.89 7.21 -0.08
CA ALA A 16 -18.67 7.32 -0.87
C ALA A 16 -17.38 7.27 -0.04
N VAL A 17 -17.45 7.16 1.30
CA VAL A 17 -16.24 6.95 2.11
C VAL A 17 -15.69 5.55 1.84
N PRO A 18 -14.41 5.42 1.43
CA PRO A 18 -13.78 4.12 1.29
C PRO A 18 -13.72 3.46 2.68
N VAL A 19 -14.52 2.42 2.86
CA VAL A 19 -14.37 1.53 4.02
C VAL A 19 -13.12 0.70 3.76
N PRO A 20 -12.18 0.59 4.71
CA PRO A 20 -11.04 -0.29 4.54
C PRO A 20 -11.55 -1.72 4.30
N GLN A 21 -11.39 -2.19 3.07
CA GLN A 21 -11.59 -3.60 2.74
C GLN A 21 -10.52 -4.38 3.52
N ARG A 22 -10.98 -5.42 4.21
CA ARG A 22 -10.14 -6.39 4.95
C ARG A 22 -10.43 -7.79 4.43
N GLU A 23 -10.58 -7.90 3.11
CA GLU A 23 -10.85 -9.15 2.43
C GLU A 23 -9.69 -10.15 2.63
N GLY A 24 -8.44 -9.69 2.67
CA GLY A 24 -7.25 -10.51 2.91
C GLY A 24 -7.18 -11.12 4.32
N ALA A 25 -7.80 -10.46 5.31
CA ALA A 25 -7.85 -10.98 6.68
C ALA A 25 -8.62 -12.32 6.76
N ALA A 26 -9.60 -12.52 5.88
CA ALA A 26 -10.40 -13.74 5.84
C ALA A 26 -9.59 -14.98 5.43
N TYR A 27 -8.53 -14.82 4.64
CA TYR A 27 -7.72 -15.91 4.07
C TYR A 27 -6.41 -16.15 4.83
N THR A 28 -6.21 -15.48 5.97
CA THR A 28 -4.96 -15.52 6.73
C THR A 28 -4.62 -16.92 7.24
N LYS A 29 -5.62 -17.70 7.67
CA LYS A 29 -5.41 -19.06 8.21
C LYS A 29 -4.99 -20.05 7.13
N GLU A 30 -5.62 -19.96 5.97
CA GLU A 30 -5.35 -20.78 4.79
C GLU A 30 -3.97 -20.46 4.23
N ALA A 31 -3.60 -19.17 4.18
CA ALA A 31 -2.28 -18.73 3.77
C ALA A 31 -1.18 -19.25 4.70
N ILE A 32 -1.38 -19.21 6.02
CA ILE A 32 -0.44 -19.80 7.00
C ILE A 32 -0.29 -21.30 6.76
N LYS A 33 -1.40 -22.02 6.61
CA LYS A 33 -1.39 -23.48 6.36
C LYS A 33 -0.67 -23.82 5.06
N GLN A 34 -0.89 -23.04 4.00
CA GLN A 34 -0.21 -23.19 2.73
C GLN A 34 1.30 -22.93 2.89
N ALA A 35 1.69 -21.84 3.56
CA ALA A 35 3.08 -21.50 3.82
C ALA A 35 3.81 -22.60 4.61
N GLN A 36 3.16 -23.22 5.60
CA GLN A 36 3.70 -24.39 6.31
C GLN A 36 3.85 -25.61 5.41
N SER A 37 2.89 -25.85 4.51
CA SER A 37 2.96 -26.97 3.55
C SER A 37 4.07 -26.80 2.50
N THR A 38 4.39 -25.55 2.16
CA THR A 38 5.46 -25.18 1.22
C THR A 38 6.80 -24.96 1.93
N TYR A 39 6.91 -25.24 3.23
CA TYR A 39 8.12 -25.03 4.04
C TYR A 39 8.61 -23.57 4.09
N LEU A 40 7.74 -22.60 3.78
CA LEU A 40 8.01 -21.17 3.98
C LEU A 40 7.97 -20.78 5.45
N ILE A 41 7.20 -21.52 6.26
CA ILE A 41 7.18 -21.43 7.72
C ILE A 41 7.62 -22.78 8.27
N PRO A 42 8.66 -22.84 9.12
CA PRO A 42 9.08 -24.07 9.79
C PRO A 42 7.94 -24.67 10.63
N LYS A 43 7.86 -26.01 10.69
CA LYS A 43 6.77 -26.72 11.40
C LYS A 43 6.79 -26.52 12.92
N ASP A 44 7.95 -26.15 13.44
CA ASP A 44 8.23 -25.86 14.84
C ASP A 44 8.17 -24.36 15.17
N ALA A 45 7.84 -23.50 14.20
CA ALA A 45 7.70 -22.08 14.44
C ALA A 45 6.41 -21.78 15.25
N VAL A 46 6.58 -21.10 16.39
CA VAL A 46 5.47 -20.60 17.19
C VAL A 46 5.02 -19.24 16.65
N ILE A 47 3.79 -19.17 16.15
CA ILE A 47 3.21 -17.91 15.66
C ILE A 47 2.67 -17.13 16.87
N HIS A 48 3.37 -16.06 17.26
CA HIS A 48 3.00 -15.25 18.42
C HIS A 48 1.94 -14.18 18.12
N LYS A 49 2.02 -13.54 16.96
CA LYS A 49 1.09 -12.50 16.51
C LYS A 49 0.98 -12.55 15.00
N VAL A 50 -0.23 -12.60 14.48
CA VAL A 50 -0.48 -12.41 13.05
C VAL A 50 -1.06 -11.01 12.91
N GLU A 51 -0.27 -10.10 12.33
CA GLU A 51 -0.76 -8.77 12.00
C GLU A 51 -1.40 -8.83 10.61
N GLU A 52 -2.62 -8.32 10.50
CA GLU A 52 -3.27 -8.13 9.21
C GLU A 52 -2.43 -7.13 8.41
N GLY A 53 -1.89 -7.58 7.27
CA GLY A 53 -1.18 -6.71 6.35
C GLY A 53 -2.11 -5.59 5.86
N ILE A 54 -1.55 -4.40 5.66
CA ILE A 54 -2.27 -3.31 4.98
C ILE A 54 -2.60 -3.82 3.58
N GLU A 55 -3.88 -3.81 3.20
CA GLU A 55 -4.27 -4.14 1.83
C GLU A 55 -3.69 -3.09 0.88
N LEU A 56 -2.58 -3.47 0.25
CA LEU A 56 -1.89 -2.69 -0.78
C LEU A 56 -2.74 -2.52 -2.05
N ALA A 57 -3.93 -3.14 -2.12
CA ALA A 57 -4.91 -2.97 -3.20
C ALA A 57 -5.29 -1.49 -3.43
N ALA A 58 -5.17 -0.63 -2.42
CA ALA A 58 -5.40 0.82 -2.56
C ALA A 58 -4.25 1.58 -3.27
N TYR A 59 -3.12 0.93 -3.56
CA TYR A 59 -1.96 1.51 -4.26
C TYR A 59 -1.54 0.69 -5.49
N GLU A 60 -2.45 -0.06 -6.12
CA GLU A 60 -2.17 -0.79 -7.37
C GLU A 60 -1.96 0.13 -8.57
N SER A 61 -2.34 1.39 -8.45
CA SER A 61 -2.04 2.43 -9.42
C SER A 61 -1.03 3.41 -8.84
N ILE A 62 0.20 2.96 -8.60
CA ILE A 62 1.35 3.88 -8.66
C ILE A 62 1.52 4.18 -10.14
N PRO A 63 1.18 5.38 -10.62
CA PRO A 63 1.31 5.69 -12.03
C PRO A 63 2.79 5.54 -12.38
N GLY A 64 3.14 4.61 -13.29
CA GLY A 64 4.52 4.37 -13.69
C GLY A 64 5.21 5.58 -14.34
N ASN A 65 4.46 6.67 -14.57
CA ASN A 65 4.94 7.94 -15.07
C ASN A 65 5.18 9.00 -13.96
N GLN A 66 4.93 8.68 -12.68
CA GLN A 66 5.19 9.61 -11.59
C GLN A 66 6.70 9.69 -11.33
N LYS A 67 7.31 10.78 -11.79
CA LYS A 67 8.71 11.07 -11.48
C LYS A 67 8.86 11.38 -10.00
N ILE A 68 9.71 10.62 -9.32
CA ILE A 68 10.09 10.87 -7.93
C ILE A 68 11.17 11.94 -7.92
N ASN A 69 10.99 13.01 -7.12
CA ASN A 69 12.03 14.01 -6.89
C ASN A 69 12.77 13.69 -5.58
N LEU A 70 13.96 13.10 -5.67
CA LEU A 70 14.73 12.69 -4.50
C LEU A 70 15.29 13.88 -3.71
N PHE A 71 15.41 15.07 -4.31
CA PHE A 71 15.83 16.26 -3.58
C PHE A 71 14.80 16.70 -2.54
N GLU A 72 13.51 16.61 -2.88
CA GLU A 72 12.43 16.95 -1.94
C GLU A 72 12.31 15.96 -0.79
N ILE A 73 12.80 14.73 -0.97
CA ILE A 73 12.68 13.64 -0.01
C ILE A 73 13.93 13.51 0.87
N LEU A 74 15.12 13.71 0.29
CA LEU A 74 16.41 13.39 0.93
C LEU A 74 17.33 14.62 1.09
N GLY A 75 16.91 15.81 0.64
CA GLY A 75 17.73 17.02 0.58
C GLY A 75 18.37 17.44 1.90
N ASP A 76 17.70 17.21 3.02
CA ASP A 76 18.19 17.58 4.35
C ASP A 76 19.16 16.53 4.95
N GLN A 77 19.25 15.34 4.35
CA GLN A 77 19.94 14.19 4.93
C GLN A 77 21.18 13.79 4.15
N LEU A 78 21.21 14.06 2.84
CA LEU A 78 22.29 13.61 1.94
C LEU A 78 22.85 14.78 1.12
N PRO A 79 24.15 14.77 0.79
CA PRO A 79 24.73 15.75 -0.12
C PRO A 79 24.06 15.71 -1.50
N SER A 80 23.96 16.86 -2.15
CA SER A 80 23.33 17.02 -3.47
C SER A 80 23.93 16.11 -4.55
N GLU A 81 25.23 15.81 -4.46
CA GLU A 81 25.92 14.89 -5.37
C GLU A 81 25.39 13.46 -5.24
N VAL A 82 25.17 12.98 -4.02
CA VAL A 82 24.62 11.63 -3.76
C VAL A 82 23.19 11.56 -4.27
N ILE A 83 22.39 12.60 -4.03
CA ILE A 83 21.00 12.67 -4.49
C ILE A 83 20.93 12.65 -6.02
N ASN A 84 21.79 13.39 -6.72
CA ASN A 84 21.86 13.38 -8.18
C ASN A 84 22.19 12.00 -8.75
N ASN A 85 23.16 11.31 -8.15
CA ASN A 85 23.55 9.96 -8.58
C ASN A 85 22.41 8.94 -8.38
N LEU A 86 21.69 9.03 -7.27
CA LEU A 86 20.53 8.19 -6.99
C LEU A 86 19.36 8.52 -7.92
N GLN A 87 19.15 9.80 -8.23
CA GLN A 87 18.07 10.24 -9.12
C GLN A 87 18.23 9.65 -10.52
N THR A 88 19.46 9.67 -11.07
CA THR A 88 19.75 9.03 -12.36
C THR A 88 19.48 7.53 -12.34
N GLN A 89 19.84 6.83 -11.26
CA GLN A 89 19.61 5.39 -11.12
C GLN A 89 18.11 5.06 -11.04
N VAL A 90 17.37 5.79 -10.22
CA VAL A 90 15.92 5.61 -10.03
C VAL A 90 15.16 5.93 -11.32
N ASN A 91 15.57 6.93 -12.09
CA ASN A 91 14.94 7.28 -13.36
C ASN A 91 14.96 6.15 -14.42
N HIS A 92 15.90 5.20 -14.31
CA HIS A 92 16.01 4.05 -15.22
C HIS A 92 15.27 2.81 -14.74
N VAL A 93 14.74 2.80 -13.52
CA VAL A 93 13.94 1.69 -13.00
C VAL A 93 12.62 1.63 -13.76
N GLY A 94 12.31 0.47 -14.35
CA GLY A 94 11.07 0.25 -15.11
C GLY A 94 11.11 0.61 -16.60
N GLN A 95 12.26 1.04 -17.15
CA GLN A 95 12.44 1.24 -18.60
C GLN A 95 12.93 -0.03 -19.35
N GLN A 96 12.61 -1.23 -18.86
CA GLN A 96 12.96 -2.51 -19.51
C GLN A 96 11.79 -3.12 -20.28
#